data_AF-W6XLG7-F1
#
_entry.id   AF-W6XLG7-F1
#
_cell.length_a   1.000
_cell.length_b   1.000
_cell.length_c   1.000
_cell.angle_alpha   90.00
_cell.angle_beta   90.00
_cell.angle_gamma   90.00
#
_symmetry.space_group_name_H-M   'P 1'
#
loop_
_entity.id
_entity.type
_entity.pdbx_description
1 polymer ?
#
loop_
_entity_poly.entity_id
_entity_poly.type
_entity_poly.pdbx_seq_one_letter_code
_entity_poly.pdbx_strand_id
1 'polypeptide(L)'
;MYNRIRNRGKRAESIFAYEAQNEPMHENESPDTLTAWQCTIAQAIKDNMNDNPDMLVTTGGASYLATSVQAPYFSCDEIDVIGIHAYGVGDLDTSSLQSYVTQAQNADKKLIMQEWSACYLDASNNACNGGSPLDSGMRDNNIFTWASQFDAAGIPWFYWQIIFNADPHQDWDYAVGINDVNWPALQSASIATGNATSAFDFRMDFSLYCGE
;
A
#
# COMPACT_ATOMS: atom_id res chain seq x y z
N MET A 1 13.54 44.69 -7.26
CA MET A 1 12.83 44.39 -8.52
C MET A 1 12.16 43.04 -8.32
N TYR A 2 10.83 43.03 -8.35
CA TYR A 2 9.99 41.85 -8.15
C TYR A 2 10.27 40.79 -9.22
N ASN A 3 10.25 39.51 -8.85
CA ASN A 3 9.45 38.56 -9.61
C ASN A 3 8.68 37.65 -8.64
N ARG A 4 7.35 37.82 -8.70
CA ARG A 4 6.36 36.97 -8.04
C ARG A 4 6.55 35.56 -8.54
N ILE A 5 6.74 34.61 -7.63
CA ILE A 5 6.39 33.21 -7.90
C ILE A 5 4.88 33.21 -8.12
N ARG A 6 4.47 33.22 -9.39
CA ARG A 6 3.07 33.04 -9.77
C ARG A 6 2.73 31.58 -9.50
N ASN A 7 2.00 31.42 -8.41
CA ASN A 7 1.22 30.25 -8.06
C ASN A 7 0.35 29.82 -9.26
N ARG A 8 0.74 28.77 -9.98
CA ARG A 8 -0.10 27.99 -10.89
C ARG A 8 0.30 26.51 -10.71
N GLY A 9 -0.52 25.74 -9.98
CA GLY A 9 -0.39 24.27 -9.92
C GLY A 9 -0.34 23.57 -8.55
N LYS A 10 -0.81 24.16 -7.44
CA LYS A 10 -0.77 23.57 -6.06
C LYS A 10 -1.69 22.35 -5.80
N ARG A 11 -1.74 21.33 -6.66
CA ARG A 11 -2.53 20.11 -6.37
C ARG A 11 -1.80 18.78 -6.56
N ALA A 12 -0.73 18.73 -7.36
CA ALA A 12 0.05 17.51 -7.55
C ALA A 12 1.03 17.22 -6.38
N GLU A 13 1.39 18.23 -5.58
CA GLU A 13 2.43 18.12 -4.53
C GLU A 13 1.98 17.33 -3.27
N SER A 14 0.75 16.83 -3.20
CA SER A 14 0.20 16.20 -1.98
C SER A 14 -0.61 14.92 -2.20
N ILE A 15 -0.77 14.47 -3.45
CA ILE A 15 -1.53 13.25 -3.77
C ILE A 15 -0.54 12.26 -4.37
N PHE A 16 -0.40 11.11 -3.70
CA PHE A 16 0.45 10.01 -4.18
C PHE A 16 -0.19 9.27 -5.36
N ALA A 17 -1.47 8.91 -5.21
CA ALA A 17 -2.28 8.25 -6.24
C ALA A 17 -3.77 8.52 -5.97
N TYR A 18 -4.60 8.37 -6.99
CA TYR A 18 -6.04 8.20 -6.84
C TYR A 18 -6.38 6.72 -6.80
N GLU A 19 -7.24 6.33 -5.87
CA GLU A 19 -7.69 4.95 -5.75
C GLU A 19 -9.13 4.82 -6.25
N ALA A 20 -9.41 3.78 -7.03
CA ALA A 20 -10.76 3.54 -7.51
C ALA A 20 -11.70 3.13 -6.37
N GLN A 21 -11.25 2.25 -5.46
CA GLN A 21 -11.98 1.82 -4.28
C GLN A 21 -11.06 1.06 -3.31
N ASN A 22 -11.28 1.20 -2.00
CA ASN A 22 -10.71 0.28 -1.01
C ASN A 22 -11.35 -1.10 -1.12
N GLU A 23 -10.52 -2.14 -1.20
CA GLU A 23 -10.88 -3.56 -1.21
C GLU A 23 -12.07 -3.95 -2.12
N PRO A 24 -12.04 -3.63 -3.42
CA PRO A 24 -13.11 -4.02 -4.35
C PRO A 24 -13.41 -5.52 -4.37
N MET A 25 -12.42 -6.36 -4.04
CA MET A 25 -12.54 -7.82 -4.00
C MET A 25 -12.66 -8.38 -2.58
N HIS A 26 -13.24 -7.64 -1.63
CA HIS A 26 -13.34 -8.06 -0.23
C HIS A 26 -14.03 -9.44 -0.09
N GLU A 27 -15.25 -9.55 -0.60
CA GLU A 27 -16.03 -10.80 -0.56
C GLU A 27 -15.79 -11.71 -1.78
N ASN A 28 -15.11 -11.19 -2.81
CA ASN A 28 -14.80 -11.88 -4.07
C ASN A 28 -16.03 -12.51 -4.78
N GLU A 29 -17.22 -11.90 -4.66
CA GLU A 29 -18.46 -12.48 -5.17
C GLU A 29 -18.63 -12.37 -6.69
N SER A 30 -17.97 -11.41 -7.35
CA SER A 30 -18.16 -11.12 -8.78
C SER A 30 -16.89 -10.56 -9.45
N PRO A 31 -15.79 -11.33 -9.50
CA PRO A 31 -14.48 -10.84 -9.91
C PRO A 31 -14.45 -10.26 -11.33
N ASP A 32 -15.12 -10.89 -12.30
CA ASP A 32 -15.13 -10.39 -13.68
C ASP A 32 -15.81 -9.01 -13.80
N THR A 33 -16.90 -8.80 -13.06
CA THR A 33 -17.63 -7.52 -13.08
C THR A 33 -16.86 -6.44 -12.34
N LEU A 34 -16.30 -6.78 -11.19
CA LEU A 34 -15.56 -5.85 -10.34
C LEU A 34 -14.22 -5.43 -10.98
N THR A 35 -13.52 -6.34 -11.65
CA THR A 35 -12.30 -6.00 -12.40
C THR A 35 -12.58 -5.08 -13.58
N ALA A 36 -13.63 -5.33 -14.35
CA ALA A 36 -14.05 -4.46 -15.44
C ALA A 36 -14.49 -3.07 -14.94
N TRP A 37 -15.19 -3.03 -13.81
CA TRP A 37 -15.58 -1.78 -13.16
C TRP A 37 -14.37 -0.98 -12.69
N GLN A 38 -13.39 -1.62 -12.05
CA GLN A 38 -12.13 -0.99 -11.63
C GLN A 38 -11.42 -0.29 -12.79
N CYS A 39 -11.28 -0.95 -13.94
CA CYS A 39 -10.72 -0.32 -15.14
C CYS A 39 -11.55 0.85 -15.66
N THR A 40 -12.88 0.74 -15.64
CA THR A 40 -13.77 1.82 -16.06
C THR A 40 -13.61 3.06 -15.16
N ILE A 41 -13.48 2.86 -13.85
CA ILE A 41 -13.24 3.95 -12.90
C ILE A 41 -11.84 4.53 -13.06
N ALA A 42 -10.82 3.70 -13.27
CA ALA A 42 -9.46 4.16 -13.54
C ALA A 42 -9.41 5.05 -14.80
N GLN A 43 -10.09 4.65 -15.88
CA GLN A 43 -10.26 5.48 -17.07
C GLN A 43 -10.95 6.80 -16.76
N ALA A 44 -12.07 6.76 -16.04
CA ALA A 44 -12.79 7.99 -15.69
C ALA A 44 -11.92 8.93 -14.85
N ILE A 45 -11.08 8.40 -13.95
CA ILE A 45 -10.11 9.18 -13.19
C ILE A 45 -9.07 9.80 -14.14
N LYS A 46 -8.42 9.01 -15.00
CA LYS A 46 -7.43 9.48 -15.99
C LYS A 46 -8.00 10.56 -16.92
N ASP A 47 -9.21 10.38 -17.45
CA ASP A 47 -9.89 11.33 -18.33
C ASP A 47 -10.11 12.71 -17.69
N ASN A 48 -10.21 12.76 -16.36
CA ASN A 48 -10.38 13.99 -15.59
C ASN A 48 -9.05 14.58 -15.08
N MET A 49 -7.92 13.94 -15.37
CA MET A 49 -6.58 14.37 -14.98
C MET A 49 -5.74 14.85 -16.17
N ASN A 50 -6.36 15.41 -17.22
CA ASN A 50 -5.65 15.89 -18.42
C ASN A 50 -4.53 16.91 -18.12
N ASP A 51 -4.65 17.67 -17.02
CA ASP A 51 -3.62 18.63 -16.58
C ASP A 51 -2.47 17.96 -15.78
N ASN A 52 -2.57 16.67 -15.50
CA ASN A 52 -1.61 15.86 -14.76
C ASN A 52 -1.69 14.37 -15.18
N PRO A 53 -1.24 14.03 -16.40
CA PRO A 53 -1.34 12.67 -16.94
C PRO A 53 -0.48 11.64 -16.17
N ASP A 54 0.55 12.10 -15.45
CA ASP A 54 1.46 11.24 -14.68
C ASP A 54 0.91 10.87 -13.30
N MET A 55 -0.24 11.43 -12.90
CA MET A 55 -0.89 11.07 -11.64
C MET A 55 -1.27 9.59 -11.64
N LEU A 56 -0.79 8.88 -10.60
CA LEU A 56 -0.98 7.45 -10.46
C LEU A 56 -2.44 7.10 -10.11
N VAL A 57 -2.90 5.99 -10.65
CA VAL A 57 -4.16 5.34 -10.29
C VAL A 57 -3.90 3.95 -9.74
N THR A 58 -4.48 3.64 -8.58
CA THR A 58 -4.29 2.37 -7.84
C THR A 58 -5.59 1.60 -7.63
N THR A 59 -5.48 0.27 -7.51
CA THR A 59 -6.62 -0.66 -7.35
C THR A 59 -7.24 -0.69 -5.95
N GLY A 60 -6.48 -0.38 -4.90
CA GLY A 60 -6.94 -0.38 -3.50
C GLY A 60 -7.00 -1.74 -2.80
N GLY A 61 -6.21 -2.72 -3.26
CA GLY A 61 -6.08 -4.01 -2.58
C GLY A 61 -7.36 -4.84 -2.50
N ALA A 62 -7.42 -5.75 -1.52
CA ALA A 62 -8.55 -6.62 -1.18
C ALA A 62 -8.24 -7.30 0.17
N SER A 63 -9.17 -8.07 0.75
CA SER A 63 -8.97 -8.72 2.06
C SER A 63 -7.74 -9.65 2.15
N TYR A 64 -7.24 -10.14 1.01
CA TYR A 64 -6.11 -11.07 0.93
C TYR A 64 -5.20 -10.75 -0.25
N LEU A 65 -3.96 -11.23 -0.19
CA LEU A 65 -2.96 -11.01 -1.22
C LEU A 65 -3.43 -11.50 -2.60
N ALA A 66 -3.94 -12.73 -2.66
CA ALA A 66 -4.39 -13.34 -3.91
C ALA A 66 -5.63 -12.65 -4.50
N THR A 67 -6.54 -12.12 -3.67
CA THR A 67 -7.73 -11.41 -4.16
C THR A 67 -7.40 -9.97 -4.56
N SER A 68 -6.32 -9.39 -4.01
CA SER A 68 -5.84 -8.07 -4.39
C SER A 68 -5.31 -8.01 -5.82
N VAL A 69 -4.77 -9.13 -6.32
CA VAL A 69 -4.12 -9.20 -7.63
C VAL A 69 -4.97 -9.99 -8.63
N GLN A 70 -5.64 -9.29 -9.53
CA GLN A 70 -6.48 -9.90 -10.56
C GLN A 70 -5.84 -9.76 -11.94
N ALA A 71 -5.91 -10.82 -12.75
CA ALA A 71 -5.30 -10.86 -14.07
C ALA A 71 -5.66 -9.66 -14.98
N PRO A 72 -6.93 -9.19 -15.03
CA PRO A 72 -7.29 -8.03 -15.86
C PRO A 72 -6.57 -6.72 -15.49
N TYR A 73 -6.11 -6.55 -14.24
CA TYR A 73 -5.42 -5.33 -13.81
C TYR A 73 -4.09 -5.12 -14.54
N PHE A 74 -3.39 -6.22 -14.87
CA PHE A 74 -2.12 -6.16 -15.59
C PHE A 74 -2.26 -5.67 -17.03
N SER A 75 -3.43 -5.85 -17.65
CA SER A 75 -3.71 -5.40 -19.02
C SER A 75 -4.50 -4.09 -19.10
N CYS A 76 -4.77 -3.46 -17.96
CA CYS A 76 -5.57 -2.25 -17.87
C CYS A 76 -4.66 -1.03 -17.92
N ASP A 77 -4.61 -0.33 -19.05
CA ASP A 77 -3.65 0.76 -19.27
C ASP A 77 -3.80 1.90 -18.25
N GLU A 78 -5.03 2.11 -17.76
CA GLU A 78 -5.39 3.21 -16.88
C GLU A 78 -5.03 2.96 -15.41
N ILE A 79 -4.68 1.71 -15.04
CA ILE A 79 -4.16 1.34 -13.72
C ILE A 79 -2.64 1.39 -13.77
N ASP A 80 -2.01 2.22 -12.95
CA ASP A 80 -0.55 2.30 -12.88
C ASP A 80 0.03 1.44 -11.75
N VAL A 81 -0.74 1.30 -10.66
CA VAL A 81 -0.31 0.65 -9.42
C VAL A 81 -1.32 -0.42 -9.01
N ILE A 82 -0.83 -1.62 -8.77
CA ILE A 82 -1.62 -2.69 -8.14
C ILE A 82 -1.35 -2.63 -6.64
N GLY A 83 -2.40 -2.33 -5.90
CA GLY A 83 -2.43 -2.42 -4.45
C GLY A 83 -2.58 -3.85 -3.98
N ILE A 84 -1.85 -4.24 -2.93
CA ILE A 84 -2.04 -5.51 -2.23
C ILE A 84 -2.21 -5.30 -0.74
N HIS A 85 -3.12 -6.05 -0.13
CA HIS A 85 -3.19 -6.19 1.32
C HIS A 85 -2.82 -7.61 1.74
N ALA A 86 -2.21 -7.74 2.91
CA ALA A 86 -1.85 -9.03 3.46
C ALA A 86 -1.93 -9.03 4.99
N TYR A 87 -2.65 -10.01 5.53
CA TYR A 87 -2.75 -10.26 6.97
C TYR A 87 -2.42 -11.71 7.35
N GLY A 88 -2.46 -12.65 6.40
CA GLY A 88 -2.01 -14.02 6.62
C GLY A 88 -0.49 -14.09 6.64
N VAL A 89 0.11 -14.72 7.66
CA VAL A 89 1.58 -14.72 7.82
C VAL A 89 2.30 -15.27 6.58
N GLY A 90 1.77 -16.30 5.92
CA GLY A 90 2.37 -16.84 4.68
C GLY A 90 2.27 -15.92 3.47
N ASP A 91 1.32 -14.97 3.46
CA ASP A 91 1.21 -13.95 2.41
C ASP A 91 2.24 -12.82 2.60
N LEU A 92 2.83 -12.70 3.80
CA LEU A 92 3.84 -11.69 4.12
C LEU A 92 5.26 -12.13 3.74
N ASP A 93 5.45 -13.39 3.35
CA ASP A 93 6.75 -13.93 2.98
C ASP A 93 7.23 -13.44 1.62
N THR A 94 8.53 -13.14 1.51
CA THR A 94 9.17 -12.70 0.25
C THR A 94 8.84 -13.64 -0.91
N SER A 95 8.86 -14.95 -0.67
CA SER A 95 8.60 -15.96 -1.69
C SER A 95 7.19 -15.89 -2.27
N SER A 96 6.20 -15.54 -1.44
CA SER A 96 4.81 -15.39 -1.86
C SER A 96 4.63 -14.13 -2.71
N LEU A 97 5.33 -13.05 -2.33
CA LEU A 97 5.27 -11.74 -2.96
C LEU A 97 6.02 -11.67 -4.31
N GLN A 98 7.15 -12.38 -4.43
CA GLN A 98 8.04 -12.27 -5.60
C GLN A 98 7.33 -12.61 -6.91
N SER A 99 6.39 -13.54 -6.89
CA SER A 99 5.61 -13.91 -8.07
C SER A 99 4.76 -12.74 -8.60
N TYR A 100 4.21 -11.92 -7.70
CA TYR A 100 3.42 -10.74 -8.05
C TYR A 100 4.32 -9.57 -8.50
N VAL A 101 5.51 -9.43 -7.92
CA VAL A 101 6.51 -8.46 -8.38
C VAL A 101 6.87 -8.72 -9.83
N THR A 102 7.19 -9.98 -10.18
CA THR A 102 7.51 -10.36 -11.56
C THR A 102 6.34 -10.11 -12.51
N GLN A 103 5.11 -10.43 -12.10
CA GLN A 103 3.93 -10.16 -12.92
C GLN A 103 3.73 -8.66 -13.18
N ALA A 104 3.87 -7.82 -12.14
CA ALA A 104 3.73 -6.37 -12.26
C ALA A 104 4.81 -5.79 -13.18
N GLN A 105 6.08 -6.17 -13.00
CA GLN A 105 7.18 -5.71 -13.87
C GLN A 105 6.99 -6.14 -15.33
N ASN A 106 6.54 -7.37 -15.57
CA ASN A 106 6.27 -7.86 -16.94
C ASN A 106 5.12 -7.12 -17.62
N ALA A 107 4.22 -6.51 -16.84
CA ALA A 107 3.06 -5.77 -17.31
C ALA A 107 3.27 -4.24 -17.26
N ASP A 108 4.49 -3.78 -16.97
CA ASP A 108 4.82 -2.36 -16.76
C ASP A 108 3.92 -1.68 -15.70
N LYS A 109 3.54 -2.44 -14.67
CA LYS A 109 2.78 -1.96 -13.52
C LYS A 109 3.67 -1.84 -12.29
N LYS A 110 3.30 -0.96 -11.37
CA LYS A 110 3.89 -0.90 -10.03
C LYS A 110 3.12 -1.79 -9.06
N LEU A 111 3.78 -2.26 -8.00
CA LEU A 111 3.14 -2.99 -6.91
C LEU A 111 3.44 -2.27 -5.59
N ILE A 112 2.46 -2.18 -4.70
CA ILE A 112 2.62 -1.58 -3.37
C ILE A 112 1.80 -2.36 -2.34
N MET A 113 2.41 -2.68 -1.20
CA MET A 113 1.71 -3.27 -0.06
C MET A 113 0.93 -2.17 0.66
N GLN A 114 -0.31 -1.93 0.24
CA GLN A 114 -1.13 -0.82 0.76
C GLN A 114 -1.57 -1.06 2.20
N GLU A 115 -1.78 -2.32 2.59
CA GLU A 115 -2.16 -2.64 3.97
C GLU A 115 -1.53 -3.94 4.44
N TRP A 116 -0.89 -3.86 5.59
CA TRP A 116 -0.43 -5.01 6.35
C TRP A 116 -0.34 -4.60 7.82
N SER A 117 -0.35 -5.60 8.70
CA SER A 117 -0.38 -5.34 10.13
C SER A 117 0.21 -6.46 10.95
N ALA A 118 0.65 -6.11 12.16
CA ALA A 118 0.95 -7.06 13.23
C ALA A 118 -0.12 -7.01 14.29
N CYS A 119 -0.83 -8.13 14.44
CA CYS A 119 -1.85 -8.34 15.45
C CYS A 119 -1.27 -8.05 16.85
N TYR A 120 -2.04 -7.33 17.66
CA TYR A 120 -1.71 -7.07 19.05
C TYR A 120 -1.98 -8.29 19.95
N LEU A 121 -2.91 -9.16 19.55
CA LEU A 121 -3.35 -10.32 20.30
C LEU A 121 -2.62 -11.60 19.87
N ASP A 122 -2.60 -12.61 20.73
CA ASP A 122 -2.05 -13.95 20.44
C ASP A 122 -2.95 -14.80 19.53
N ALA A 123 -3.91 -14.17 18.87
CA ALA A 123 -4.73 -14.74 17.82
C ALA A 123 -3.96 -14.87 16.49
N SER A 124 -4.59 -15.50 15.50
CA SER A 124 -4.03 -15.55 14.14
C SER A 124 -3.91 -14.15 13.56
N ASN A 125 -2.82 -13.83 12.84
CA ASN A 125 -2.60 -12.48 12.33
C ASN A 125 -3.66 -12.02 11.32
N ASN A 126 -4.33 -12.94 10.60
CA ASN A 126 -5.46 -12.63 9.72
C ASN A 126 -6.83 -12.62 10.41
N ALA A 127 -6.84 -12.83 11.72
CA ALA A 127 -8.02 -12.89 12.57
C ALA A 127 -7.71 -12.30 13.94
N CYS A 128 -7.26 -11.03 13.99
CA CYS A 128 -6.80 -10.40 15.24
C CYS A 128 -7.95 -10.01 16.17
N ASN A 129 -8.73 -10.99 16.58
CA ASN A 129 -9.87 -10.82 17.46
C ASN A 129 -9.91 -11.98 18.45
N GLY A 130 -10.12 -11.65 19.73
CA GLY A 130 -10.00 -12.59 20.82
C GLY A 130 -8.55 -12.94 21.16
N GLY A 131 -8.36 -13.68 22.25
CA GLY A 131 -7.02 -13.98 22.78
C GLY A 131 -6.57 -12.99 23.85
N SER A 132 -5.27 -12.99 24.12
CA SER A 132 -4.59 -12.10 25.08
C SER A 132 -3.56 -11.23 24.36
N PRO A 133 -3.22 -10.04 24.89
CA PRO A 133 -2.13 -9.23 24.35
C PRO A 133 -0.84 -10.04 24.20
N LEU A 134 -0.21 -9.93 23.04
CA LEU A 134 1.13 -10.43 22.81
C LEU A 134 2.14 -9.66 23.66
N ASP A 135 3.25 -10.33 23.97
CA ASP A 135 4.43 -9.62 24.44
C ASP A 135 4.86 -8.58 23.41
N SER A 136 5.16 -7.36 23.87
CA SER A 136 5.50 -6.27 22.95
C SER A 136 6.73 -6.59 22.11
N GLY A 137 7.71 -7.30 22.65
CA GLY A 137 8.89 -7.74 21.91
C GLY A 137 8.56 -8.75 20.80
N MET A 138 7.52 -9.57 20.99
CA MET A 138 7.03 -10.47 19.95
C MET A 138 6.37 -9.70 18.80
N ARG A 139 5.49 -8.73 19.12
CA ARG A 139 4.84 -7.90 18.09
C ARG A 139 5.85 -7.03 17.34
N ASP A 140 6.82 -6.45 18.05
CA ASP A 140 7.94 -5.70 17.45
C ASP A 140 8.72 -6.59 16.48
N ASN A 141 9.05 -7.83 16.89
CA ASN A 141 9.73 -8.78 16.02
C ASN A 141 8.92 -9.11 14.76
N ASN A 142 7.59 -9.24 14.87
CA ASN A 142 6.73 -9.46 13.70
C ASN A 142 6.77 -8.27 12.74
N ILE A 143 6.67 -7.04 13.25
CA ILE A 143 6.78 -5.80 12.46
C ILE A 143 8.10 -5.78 11.68
N PHE A 144 9.23 -6.01 12.37
CA PHE A 144 10.54 -6.05 11.71
C PHE A 144 10.66 -7.17 10.69
N THR A 145 10.22 -8.36 11.04
CA THR A 145 10.33 -9.55 10.19
C THR A 145 9.58 -9.31 8.89
N TRP A 146 8.32 -8.91 8.94
CA TRP A 146 7.49 -8.77 7.75
C TRP A 146 7.87 -7.54 6.91
N ALA A 147 8.20 -6.40 7.53
CA ALA A 147 8.76 -5.27 6.79
C ALA A 147 10.03 -5.67 6.01
N SER A 148 10.92 -6.46 6.62
CA SER A 148 12.13 -6.95 5.94
C SER A 148 11.83 -7.94 4.80
N GLN A 149 10.71 -8.67 4.85
CA GLN A 149 10.27 -9.50 3.72
C GLN A 149 9.83 -8.64 2.54
N PHE A 150 9.16 -7.52 2.79
CA PHE A 150 8.76 -6.59 1.72
C PHE A 150 9.97 -5.91 1.10
N ASP A 151 10.93 -5.48 1.93
CA ASP A 151 12.22 -4.95 1.47
C ASP A 151 12.95 -5.96 0.58
N ALA A 152 13.00 -7.23 0.99
CA ALA A 152 13.61 -8.30 0.22
C ALA A 152 12.87 -8.61 -1.10
N ALA A 153 11.55 -8.44 -1.13
CA ALA A 153 10.74 -8.52 -2.35
C ALA A 153 10.85 -7.25 -3.22
N GLY A 154 11.39 -6.15 -2.68
CA GLY A 154 11.45 -4.86 -3.34
C GLY A 154 10.10 -4.12 -3.40
N ILE A 155 9.23 -4.32 -2.42
CA ILE A 155 7.88 -3.74 -2.37
C ILE A 155 7.81 -2.67 -1.27
N PRO A 156 7.50 -1.40 -1.58
CA PRO A 156 7.19 -0.40 -0.57
C PRO A 156 5.82 -0.66 0.07
N TRP A 157 5.58 -0.10 1.27
CA TRP A 157 4.39 -0.44 2.05
C TRP A 157 3.80 0.72 2.86
N PHE A 158 2.50 0.59 3.20
CA PHE A 158 1.83 1.36 4.25
C PHE A 158 1.31 0.41 5.34
N TYR A 159 1.44 0.81 6.60
CA TYR A 159 1.02 0.00 7.75
C TYR A 159 -0.43 0.31 8.13
N TRP A 160 -1.23 -0.72 8.32
CA TRP A 160 -2.60 -0.62 8.81
C TRP A 160 -2.64 -0.90 10.33
N GLN A 161 -3.08 0.01 11.19
CA GLN A 161 -3.14 1.44 10.95
C GLN A 161 -2.35 2.19 12.01
N ILE A 162 -1.81 3.34 11.61
CA ILE A 162 -1.20 4.27 12.56
C ILE A 162 -2.30 5.19 13.09
N ILE A 163 -2.38 5.31 14.41
CA ILE A 163 -3.31 6.24 15.06
C ILE A 163 -2.55 7.29 15.88
N PHE A 164 -3.12 8.48 16.01
CA PHE A 164 -2.41 9.62 16.62
C PHE A 164 -2.36 9.60 18.16
N ASN A 165 -3.08 8.67 18.80
CA ASN A 165 -3.16 8.53 20.25
C ASN A 165 -2.64 7.14 20.65
N ALA A 166 -2.40 6.92 21.94
CA ALA A 166 -2.21 5.57 22.45
C ALA A 166 -3.40 4.69 22.09
N ASP A 167 -3.13 3.44 21.74
CA ASP A 167 -4.15 2.51 21.28
C ASP A 167 -5.05 2.06 22.45
N PRO A 168 -6.39 2.23 22.37
CA PRO A 168 -7.29 1.68 23.38
C PRO A 168 -7.37 0.16 23.35
N HIS A 169 -6.77 -0.50 22.36
CA HIS A 169 -6.69 -1.95 22.19
C HIS A 169 -8.07 -2.62 22.14
N GLN A 170 -8.87 -2.24 21.13
CA GLN A 170 -10.26 -2.70 20.95
C GLN A 170 -10.44 -3.46 19.64
N ASP A 171 -11.37 -4.42 19.66
CA ASP A 171 -11.82 -5.19 18.49
C ASP A 171 -10.68 -5.85 17.70
N TRP A 172 -10.55 -5.52 16.41
CA TRP A 172 -9.56 -6.03 15.48
C TRP A 172 -8.25 -5.25 15.63
N ASP A 173 -7.49 -5.63 16.65
CA ASP A 173 -6.43 -4.78 17.21
C ASP A 173 -5.10 -4.89 16.46
N TYR A 174 -5.02 -4.12 15.39
CA TYR A 174 -3.82 -3.97 14.56
C TYR A 174 -3.13 -2.64 14.72
N ALA A 175 -3.74 -1.68 15.42
CA ALA A 175 -3.27 -0.31 15.37
C ALA A 175 -1.95 -0.12 16.14
N VAL A 176 -1.18 0.86 15.71
CA VAL A 176 0.01 1.34 16.40
C VAL A 176 -0.19 2.81 16.67
N GLY A 177 -0.33 3.15 17.94
CA GLY A 177 -0.39 4.54 18.39
C GLY A 177 0.96 5.23 18.25
N ILE A 178 0.97 6.49 17.80
CA ILE A 178 2.18 7.31 17.83
C ILE A 178 2.65 7.46 19.28
N ASN A 179 3.93 7.19 19.52
CA ASN A 179 4.58 7.13 20.85
C ASN A 179 4.09 5.99 21.76
N ASP A 180 3.35 5.01 21.23
CA ASP A 180 2.99 3.79 21.96
C ASP A 180 4.12 2.76 21.95
N VAL A 181 3.96 1.65 22.67
CA VAL A 181 5.00 0.64 22.91
C VAL A 181 5.62 0.08 21.63
N ASN A 182 4.83 -0.13 20.57
CA ASN A 182 5.32 -0.66 19.28
C ASN A 182 5.72 0.43 18.28
N TRP A 183 5.51 1.72 18.59
CA TRP A 183 5.84 2.83 17.68
C TRP A 183 7.33 2.89 17.31
N PRO A 184 8.28 2.72 18.25
CA PRO A 184 9.71 2.72 17.91
C PRO A 184 10.07 1.60 16.93
N ALA A 185 9.42 0.43 17.02
CA ALA A 185 9.65 -0.68 16.11
C ALA A 185 9.14 -0.35 14.71
N LEU A 186 7.91 0.15 14.59
CA LEU A 186 7.35 0.57 13.30
C LEU A 186 8.14 1.71 12.66
N GLN A 187 8.57 2.70 13.45
CA GLN A 187 9.43 3.79 12.96
C GLN A 187 10.78 3.26 12.45
N SER A 188 11.42 2.36 13.21
CA SER A 188 12.70 1.76 12.83
C SER A 188 12.58 0.93 11.55
N ALA A 189 11.52 0.13 11.42
CA ALA A 189 11.21 -0.62 10.21
C ALA A 189 10.98 0.31 9.02
N SER A 190 10.22 1.39 9.19
CA SER A 190 9.96 2.39 8.14
C SER A 190 11.25 3.05 7.65
N ILE A 191 12.17 3.40 8.56
CA ILE A 191 13.47 3.99 8.22
C ILE A 191 14.34 2.98 7.46
N ALA A 192 14.33 1.71 7.87
CA ALA A 192 15.05 0.65 7.18
C ALA A 192 14.53 0.47 5.74
N THR A 193 13.22 0.37 5.56
CA THR A 193 12.57 0.30 4.23
C THR A 193 12.90 1.52 3.37
N GLY A 194 12.92 2.72 3.94
CA GLY A 194 13.31 3.95 3.21
C GLY A 194 14.73 3.92 2.64
N ASN A 195 15.59 3.02 3.12
CA ASN A 195 16.94 2.79 2.59
C ASN A 195 17.07 1.49 1.77
N ALA A 196 16.00 0.69 1.68
CA ALA A 196 15.99 -0.54 0.90
C ALA A 196 15.83 -0.26 -0.60
N THR A 197 16.26 -1.23 -1.42
CA THR A 197 16.06 -1.15 -2.87
C THR A 197 14.63 -1.55 -3.22
N SER A 198 13.88 -0.66 -3.87
CA SER A 198 12.58 -0.98 -4.44
C SER A 198 12.69 -1.55 -5.85
N ALA A 199 11.85 -2.52 -6.19
CA ALA A 199 11.65 -3.02 -7.55
C ALA A 199 10.89 -2.02 -8.44
N PHE A 200 10.25 -1.02 -7.82
CA PHE A 200 9.40 -0.02 -8.46
C PHE A 200 9.82 1.39 -8.09
N ASP A 201 9.96 2.27 -9.07
CA ASP A 201 10.25 3.68 -8.84
C ASP A 201 8.94 4.47 -8.72
N PHE A 202 8.71 5.05 -7.53
CA PHE A 202 7.57 5.93 -7.23
C PHE A 202 7.99 7.41 -7.13
N ARG A 203 9.23 7.75 -7.49
CA ARG A 203 9.67 9.15 -7.50
C ARG A 203 8.94 9.89 -8.61
N MET A 204 8.41 11.05 -8.26
CA MET A 204 7.87 11.98 -9.24
C MET A 204 9.03 12.68 -9.97
N ASP A 205 8.99 12.69 -11.30
CA ASP A 205 9.92 13.50 -12.09
C ASP A 205 9.50 14.98 -12.03
N PHE A 206 10.14 15.73 -11.14
CA PHE A 206 9.87 17.16 -10.98
C PHE A 206 10.34 18.01 -12.16
N SER A 207 11.14 17.48 -13.09
CA SER A 207 11.60 18.22 -14.27
C SER A 207 10.46 18.52 -15.25
N LEU A 208 9.40 17.73 -15.24
CA LEU A 208 8.20 17.93 -16.06
C LEU A 208 7.29 19.07 -15.55
N TYR A 209 7.41 19.42 -14.27
CA TYR A 209 6.58 20.44 -13.62
C TYR A 209 7.30 21.79 -13.44
N CYS A 210 8.63 21.76 -13.45
CA CYS A 210 9.48 22.95 -13.45
C CYS A 210 9.96 23.19 -14.89
N GLY A 211 9.07 23.67 -15.77
CA GLY A 211 9.45 24.04 -17.13
C GLY A 211 10.66 24.99 -17.15
N GLU A 212 11.56 24.81 -18.11
CA GLU A 212 12.63 25.76 -18.44
C GLU A 212 12.08 27.17 -18.76
#